data_AF-A0A7Y6X009-F1
#
_entry.id   AF-A0A7Y6X009-F1
#
_cell.length_a   1.000
_cell.length_b   1.000
_cell.length_c   1.000
_cell.angle_alpha   90.00
_cell.angle_beta   90.00
_cell.angle_gamma   90.00
#
_symmetry.space_group_name_H-M   'P 1'
#
loop_
_entity.id
_entity.type
_entity.pdbx_description
1 polymer ?
#
loop_
_entity_poly.entity_id
_entity_poly.type
_entity_poly.pdbx_seq_one_letter_code
_entity_poly.pdbx_strand_id
1 'polypeptide(L)'
;MMRSGRSKCLRGLAQVAGRGAAADIAVVVGPGGWSVMGAWKQTVAALVSAVGMVGCAGNVTESEPVALRSGVAELAAPNGRNLNGRNLNGRNLNTPELGQLLVSVDLAGARIAEEVLGAVRLEGSVFHGVASSGPVSGQAFLGARFIGNLGSGETVELRVDGIEPGAGADADVWAYQVSYYDAADALWRPACAAADGAALGAIPVAGRWDYREGEPGGGAKVDDAARFTFACEGAAIAKCVRFGYRPWGTTADGLSLADHHQACTRMVRADFCGDGTSHTTDGQWVNLHDGVNVQTDTEAWLHEAEWDANGARCFTQTTRAAQAVSCPEQTPRTQCGKWAHFQAGTLIMSEVPPAP
;
A
#
# COMPACT_ATOMS: atom_id res chain seq x y z
N MET A 1 7.32 8.95 -72.47
CA MET A 1 7.10 7.98 -73.57
C MET A 1 7.17 6.57 -72.98
N MET A 2 6.09 5.79 -73.14
CA MET A 2 5.96 4.31 -73.31
C MET A 2 7.01 3.37 -72.67
N ARG A 3 6.73 2.17 -72.13
CA ARG A 3 5.57 1.25 -71.96
C ARG A 3 6.11 0.12 -71.06
N SER A 4 5.40 -0.32 -70.01
CA SER A 4 4.52 -1.51 -69.96
C SER A 4 5.18 -2.88 -70.26
N GLY A 5 5.12 -3.79 -69.28
CA GLY A 5 5.21 -5.25 -69.45
C GLY A 5 4.71 -6.02 -68.20
N ARG A 6 3.43 -6.41 -68.20
CA ARG A 6 2.75 -7.30 -67.23
C ARG A 6 2.72 -8.74 -67.76
N SER A 7 2.67 -9.72 -66.84
CA SER A 7 1.87 -10.98 -66.89
C SER A 7 1.65 -11.41 -65.42
N LYS A 8 0.47 -11.39 -64.77
CA LYS A 8 -0.83 -12.07 -64.96
C LYS A 8 -0.75 -13.61 -65.01
N CYS A 9 -1.24 -14.25 -63.93
CA CYS A 9 -2.36 -15.19 -64.03
C CYS A 9 -3.26 -15.14 -62.78
N LEU A 10 -4.56 -15.00 -63.08
CA LEU A 10 -5.77 -15.08 -62.24
C LEU A 10 -6.12 -16.57 -62.00
N ARG A 11 -7.08 -17.05 -61.20
CA ARG A 11 -8.44 -16.65 -60.70
C ARG A 11 -8.79 -17.74 -59.66
N GLY A 12 -9.58 -17.49 -58.61
CA GLY A 12 -11.04 -17.39 -58.75
C GLY A 12 -11.74 -17.28 -57.39
N LEU A 13 -12.78 -16.45 -57.38
CA LEU A 13 -13.70 -16.13 -56.30
C LEU A 13 -14.81 -17.19 -56.16
N ALA A 14 -15.39 -17.31 -54.97
CA ALA A 14 -16.82 -17.01 -54.73
C ALA A 14 -17.17 -16.99 -53.22
N GLN A 15 -17.89 -15.95 -52.83
CA GLN A 15 -18.62 -15.76 -51.56
C GLN A 15 -19.87 -16.66 -51.51
N VAL A 16 -20.42 -16.93 -50.32
CA VAL A 16 -21.75 -16.49 -49.83
C VAL A 16 -21.90 -16.75 -48.33
N ALA A 17 -22.70 -15.90 -47.71
CA ALA A 17 -22.95 -15.59 -46.29
C ALA A 17 -23.56 -16.68 -45.38
N GLY A 18 -23.45 -16.44 -44.06
CA GLY A 18 -24.24 -17.08 -43.00
C GLY A 18 -24.17 -16.28 -41.69
N ARG A 19 -25.32 -15.98 -41.08
CA ARG A 19 -25.58 -14.94 -40.07
C ARG A 19 -25.11 -15.26 -38.65
N GLY A 20 -24.88 -14.21 -37.85
CA GLY A 20 -24.72 -14.28 -36.40
C GLY A 20 -26.03 -14.24 -35.61
N ALA A 21 -25.93 -14.47 -34.31
CA ALA A 21 -26.91 -14.09 -33.30
C ALA A 21 -26.24 -13.98 -31.92
N ALA A 22 -26.41 -12.82 -31.29
CA ALA A 22 -26.32 -12.61 -29.85
C ALA A 22 -27.66 -13.01 -29.21
N ALA A 23 -27.65 -13.46 -27.96
CA ALA A 23 -28.85 -13.73 -27.18
C ALA A 23 -28.84 -12.92 -25.89
N ASP A 24 -29.72 -11.92 -25.85
CA ASP A 24 -30.16 -11.22 -24.65
C ASP A 24 -31.04 -12.14 -23.79
N ILE A 25 -30.86 -12.06 -22.47
CA ILE A 25 -31.71 -12.70 -21.47
C ILE A 25 -32.74 -11.67 -21.01
N ALA A 26 -34.00 -11.90 -21.34
CA ALA A 26 -35.14 -11.18 -20.77
C ALA A 26 -35.89 -12.07 -19.77
N VAL A 27 -36.15 -11.50 -18.59
CA VAL A 27 -36.91 -12.05 -17.47
C VAL A 27 -38.41 -11.97 -17.76
N VAL A 28 -39.17 -13.04 -17.44
CA VAL A 28 -40.63 -12.98 -17.25
C VAL A 28 -41.02 -13.77 -15.99
N VAL A 29 -41.90 -13.15 -15.21
CA VAL A 29 -42.41 -13.50 -13.88
C VAL A 29 -43.66 -14.39 -13.97
N GLY A 30 -43.87 -15.31 -13.01
CA GLY A 30 -45.22 -15.72 -12.57
C GLY A 30 -45.40 -17.18 -12.11
N PRO A 31 -46.36 -17.49 -11.18
CA PRO A 31 -46.12 -18.42 -10.08
C PRO A 31 -47.05 -19.64 -10.00
N GLY A 32 -46.68 -20.64 -9.17
CA GLY A 32 -47.63 -21.48 -8.42
C GLY A 32 -47.49 -23.01 -8.54
N GLY A 33 -47.47 -23.70 -7.39
CA GLY A 33 -48.21 -24.97 -7.21
C GLY A 33 -47.43 -26.29 -7.05
N TRP A 34 -47.13 -26.63 -5.79
CA TRP A 34 -47.15 -27.93 -5.07
C TRP A 34 -46.79 -29.32 -5.68
N SER A 35 -46.14 -30.10 -4.79
CA SER A 35 -46.18 -31.58 -4.62
C SER A 35 -45.31 -32.41 -5.58
N VAL A 36 -44.62 -33.51 -5.23
CA VAL A 36 -44.59 -34.42 -4.06
C VAL A 36 -43.16 -35.02 -3.97
N MET A 37 -42.76 -35.41 -2.77
CA MET A 37 -41.62 -36.27 -2.44
C MET A 37 -41.43 -37.49 -3.35
N GLY A 38 -40.18 -37.78 -3.70
CA GLY A 38 -39.74 -39.05 -4.29
C GLY A 38 -38.28 -39.30 -3.98
N ALA A 39 -38.01 -40.04 -2.91
CA ALA A 39 -36.68 -40.43 -2.47
C ALA A 39 -36.13 -41.55 -3.38
N TRP A 40 -34.90 -41.40 -3.88
CA TRP A 40 -34.06 -42.53 -4.24
C TRP A 40 -32.60 -42.29 -3.84
N LYS A 41 -32.11 -43.23 -3.03
CA LYS A 41 -30.81 -43.24 -2.37
C LYS A 41 -29.75 -43.75 -3.35
N GLN A 42 -28.61 -43.08 -3.43
CA GLN A 42 -27.36 -43.69 -3.90
C GLN A 42 -26.32 -43.64 -2.78
N THR A 43 -25.94 -44.85 -2.36
CA THR A 43 -24.94 -45.22 -1.37
C THR A 43 -23.54 -44.97 -1.92
N VAL A 44 -22.73 -44.16 -1.23
CA VAL A 44 -21.27 -44.12 -1.44
C VAL A 44 -20.63 -44.83 -0.24
N ALA A 45 -19.95 -45.94 -0.51
CA ALA A 45 -19.22 -46.72 0.47
C ALA A 45 -17.90 -46.02 0.84
N ALA A 46 -17.71 -45.72 2.12
CA ALA A 46 -16.41 -45.35 2.69
C ALA A 46 -15.86 -46.55 3.46
N LEU A 47 -14.73 -47.07 2.98
CA LEU A 47 -13.94 -48.12 3.63
C LEU A 47 -13.21 -47.52 4.84
N VAL A 48 -13.60 -47.93 6.05
CA VAL A 48 -12.86 -47.70 7.29
C VAL A 48 -12.00 -48.94 7.54
N SER A 49 -10.69 -48.78 7.54
CA SER A 49 -9.75 -49.77 8.08
C SER A 49 -9.27 -49.28 9.45
N ALA A 50 -9.61 -50.03 10.48
CA ALA A 50 -9.13 -49.84 11.85
C ALA A 50 -8.22 -51.01 12.22
N VAL A 51 -6.98 -50.74 12.67
CA VAL A 51 -6.20 -51.67 13.48
C VAL A 51 -5.31 -50.91 14.46
N GLY A 52 -5.45 -51.24 15.74
CA GLY A 52 -4.32 -51.46 16.65
C GLY A 52 -3.96 -50.35 17.65
N MET A 53 -4.57 -50.36 18.84
CA MET A 53 -4.01 -49.72 20.03
C MET A 53 -2.83 -50.54 20.58
N VAL A 54 -1.69 -49.88 20.82
CA VAL A 54 -0.70 -50.27 21.83
C VAL A 54 -0.42 -49.03 22.67
N GLY A 55 -0.75 -49.12 23.96
CA GLY A 55 -0.52 -48.05 24.92
C GLY A 55 0.93 -47.96 25.37
N CYS A 56 1.42 -46.74 25.54
CA CYS A 56 2.51 -46.41 26.45
C CYS A 56 2.08 -45.14 27.20
N ALA A 57 2.08 -45.24 28.53
CA ALA A 57 1.79 -44.15 29.44
C ALA A 57 2.90 -43.10 29.35
N GLY A 58 2.52 -41.87 29.00
CA GLY A 58 3.36 -40.69 29.11
C GLY A 58 2.48 -39.53 29.54
N ASN A 59 2.79 -38.93 30.68
CA ASN A 59 2.09 -37.75 31.18
C ASN A 59 2.24 -36.61 30.18
N VAL A 60 1.15 -36.24 29.51
CA VAL A 60 1.10 -35.07 28.65
C VAL A 60 0.87 -33.86 29.58
N THR A 61 1.94 -33.13 29.86
CA THR A 61 1.82 -31.75 30.32
C THR A 61 1.16 -30.95 29.21
N GLU A 62 0.00 -30.38 29.52
CA GLU A 62 -0.75 -29.46 28.67
C GLU A 62 0.17 -28.28 28.33
N SER A 63 0.73 -28.28 27.11
CA SER A 63 1.50 -27.16 26.61
C SER A 63 0.53 -26.03 26.30
N GLU A 64 0.65 -24.91 27.02
CA GLU A 64 -0.02 -23.66 26.67
C GLU A 64 0.18 -23.35 25.17
N PRO A 65 -0.86 -22.95 24.43
CA PRO A 65 -0.69 -22.59 23.04
C PRO A 65 0.21 -21.35 22.97
N VAL A 66 1.42 -21.56 22.46
CA VAL A 66 2.29 -20.48 21.98
C VAL A 66 1.47 -19.66 20.99
N ALA A 67 1.18 -18.42 21.35
CA ALA A 67 0.55 -17.46 20.46
C ALA A 67 1.47 -17.26 19.25
N LEU A 68 1.18 -17.96 18.15
CA LEU A 68 1.73 -17.66 16.84
C LEU A 68 1.28 -16.24 16.48
N ARG A 69 2.14 -15.25 16.72
CA ARG A 69 2.00 -13.93 16.11
C ARG A 69 2.28 -14.12 14.61
N SER A 70 1.21 -14.32 13.85
CA SER A 70 1.26 -14.40 12.40
C SER A 70 1.58 -13.03 11.81
N GLY A 71 2.87 -12.73 11.62
CA GLY A 71 3.36 -11.51 10.95
C GLY A 71 3.14 -11.46 9.44
N VAL A 72 2.21 -12.26 8.88
CA VAL A 72 1.97 -12.36 7.42
C VAL A 72 0.48 -12.25 7.06
N ALA A 73 -0.40 -12.00 8.04
CA ALA A 73 -1.84 -11.82 7.81
C ALA A 73 -2.29 -10.35 7.78
N GLU A 74 -1.36 -9.39 7.66
CA GLU A 74 -1.67 -7.97 7.81
C GLU A 74 -1.85 -7.21 6.49
N LEU A 75 -1.60 -7.86 5.33
CA LEU A 75 -1.72 -7.19 4.02
C LEU A 75 -3.16 -6.98 3.54
N ALA A 76 -4.16 -7.44 4.28
CA ALA A 76 -5.57 -7.24 3.96
C ALA A 76 -6.41 -7.18 5.24
N ALA A 77 -6.00 -6.35 6.20
CA ALA A 77 -6.91 -6.00 7.29
C ALA A 77 -8.05 -5.14 6.70
N PRO A 78 -9.34 -5.51 6.90
CA PRO A 78 -10.42 -4.57 6.63
C PRO A 78 -10.21 -3.32 7.49
N ASN A 79 -10.56 -2.17 6.93
CA ASN A 79 -10.70 -0.92 7.68
C ASN A 79 -11.43 -1.21 9.00
N GLY A 80 -10.97 -0.61 10.09
CA GLY A 80 -11.49 -0.89 11.43
C GLY A 80 -10.57 -1.75 12.30
N ARG A 81 -9.58 -2.43 11.72
CA ARG A 81 -8.53 -3.16 12.48
C ARG A 81 -7.17 -2.94 11.84
N ASN A 82 -6.75 -1.68 11.71
CA ASN A 82 -5.43 -1.38 11.18
C ASN A 82 -4.45 -1.07 12.31
N LEU A 83 -3.29 -1.74 12.32
CA LEU A 83 -2.22 -1.42 13.27
C LEU A 83 -1.50 -0.15 12.80
N ASN A 84 -1.38 0.85 13.66
CA ASN A 84 -0.61 2.06 13.41
C ASN A 84 0.88 1.85 13.68
N GLY A 85 1.68 2.81 13.20
CA GLY A 85 3.12 2.83 13.48
C GLY A 85 3.67 4.24 13.52
N ARG A 86 4.76 4.41 14.26
CA ARG A 86 5.44 5.72 14.44
C ARG A 86 6.26 6.15 13.22
N ASN A 87 6.70 5.17 12.43
CA ASN A 87 7.69 5.39 11.38
C ASN A 87 7.03 5.97 10.12
N LEU A 88 7.55 7.12 9.67
CA LEU A 88 7.11 7.76 8.43
C LEU A 88 7.39 6.88 7.21
N ASN A 89 8.62 6.34 7.12
CA ASN A 89 9.06 5.51 5.99
C ASN A 89 9.77 4.20 6.40
N GLY A 90 9.34 3.58 7.50
CA GLY A 90 9.91 2.33 8.02
C GLY A 90 10.98 2.58 9.08
N ARG A 91 11.47 1.50 9.71
CA ARG A 91 12.59 1.61 10.65
C ARG A 91 13.88 1.83 9.84
N ASN A 92 14.79 2.61 10.40
CA ASN A 92 16.14 2.89 9.87
C ASN A 92 16.78 1.68 9.18
N LEU A 93 17.69 1.92 8.23
CA LEU A 93 18.51 0.86 7.62
C LEU A 93 19.32 0.18 8.73
N ASN A 94 18.73 -0.82 9.37
CA ASN A 94 19.24 -1.40 10.61
C ASN A 94 20.32 -2.42 10.27
N THR A 95 21.52 -1.90 10.05
CA THR A 95 22.77 -2.54 10.48
C THR A 95 23.52 -1.60 11.42
N PRO A 96 24.37 -2.13 12.32
CA PRO A 96 25.23 -1.31 13.18
C PRO A 96 26.08 -0.29 12.41
N GLU A 97 26.35 -0.55 11.13
CA GLU A 97 27.29 0.25 10.33
C GLU A 97 26.68 1.45 9.61
N LEU A 98 25.37 1.45 9.29
CA LEU A 98 24.71 2.65 8.74
C LEU A 98 24.00 3.43 9.82
N GLY A 99 23.04 2.84 10.56
CA GLY A 99 22.25 3.61 11.54
C GLY A 99 21.56 4.87 10.98
N GLN A 100 21.49 5.00 9.65
CA GLN A 100 21.10 6.20 8.93
C GLN A 100 19.80 5.96 8.16
N LEU A 101 19.01 7.02 8.04
CA LEU A 101 17.72 6.97 7.36
C LEU A 101 17.91 7.22 5.87
N LEU A 102 17.36 6.37 5.01
CA LEU A 102 17.18 6.66 3.59
C LEU A 102 16.06 7.69 3.44
N VAL A 103 16.40 8.93 3.08
CA VAL A 103 15.45 10.05 3.06
C VAL A 103 14.83 10.30 1.68
N SER A 104 15.55 9.98 0.60
CA SER A 104 15.07 10.11 -0.79
C SER A 104 15.94 9.33 -1.76
N VAL A 105 15.47 9.15 -2.99
CA VAL A 105 16.19 8.48 -4.07
C VAL A 105 16.13 9.36 -5.32
N ASP A 106 17.26 9.49 -6.00
CA ASP A 106 17.35 10.27 -7.23
C ASP A 106 16.82 9.47 -8.42
N LEU A 107 16.00 10.12 -9.26
CA LEU A 107 15.57 9.56 -10.55
C LEU A 107 16.70 9.61 -11.59
N ALA A 108 17.49 10.69 -11.57
CA ALA A 108 18.60 10.87 -12.47
C ALA A 108 19.75 9.90 -12.15
N GLY A 109 20.42 9.41 -13.19
CA GLY A 109 21.53 8.46 -13.04
C GLY A 109 21.09 7.02 -12.77
N ALA A 110 19.78 6.73 -12.75
CA ALA A 110 19.30 5.37 -12.69
C ALA A 110 19.80 4.55 -13.89
N ARG A 111 20.21 3.31 -13.63
CA ARG A 111 20.84 2.44 -14.63
C ARG A 111 20.27 1.03 -14.60
N ILE A 112 20.24 0.37 -15.75
CA ILE A 112 19.99 -1.08 -15.86
C ILE A 112 21.28 -1.71 -16.37
N ALA A 113 21.82 -2.66 -15.61
CA ALA A 113 23.21 -3.09 -15.79
C ALA A 113 24.17 -1.89 -15.77
N GLU A 114 24.91 -1.65 -16.86
CA GLU A 114 25.85 -0.53 -17.01
C GLU A 114 25.28 0.66 -17.80
N GLU A 115 24.04 0.55 -18.28
CA GLU A 115 23.41 1.58 -19.12
C GLU A 115 22.65 2.60 -18.27
N VAL A 116 23.00 3.87 -18.40
CA VAL A 116 22.27 4.98 -17.77
C VAL A 116 21.01 5.27 -18.57
N LEU A 117 19.87 5.27 -17.89
CA LEU A 117 18.58 5.55 -18.48
C LEU A 117 18.33 7.06 -18.59
N GLY A 118 17.69 7.47 -19.69
CA GLY A 118 17.16 8.81 -19.86
C GLY A 118 15.73 8.94 -19.36
N ALA A 119 15.32 10.17 -19.03
CA ALA A 119 13.92 10.54 -18.73
C ALA A 119 13.20 9.63 -17.72
N VAL A 120 13.93 9.18 -16.69
CA VAL A 120 13.38 8.29 -15.66
C VAL A 120 12.36 9.06 -14.82
N ARG A 121 11.18 8.47 -14.65
CA ARG A 121 10.06 9.07 -13.93
C ARG A 121 9.14 8.00 -13.33
N LEU A 122 8.28 8.44 -12.42
CA LEU A 122 7.18 7.64 -11.89
C LEU A 122 5.87 8.02 -12.58
N GLU A 123 5.10 7.01 -12.99
CA GLU A 123 3.68 7.13 -13.30
C GLU A 123 2.92 6.26 -12.30
N GLY A 124 2.28 6.92 -11.32
CA GLY A 124 1.86 6.26 -10.10
C GLY A 124 3.05 5.67 -9.34
N SER A 125 3.06 4.35 -9.19
CA SER A 125 4.15 3.57 -8.59
C SER A 125 4.99 2.79 -9.62
N VAL A 126 4.78 3.03 -10.91
CA VAL A 126 5.49 2.34 -11.99
C VAL A 126 6.62 3.21 -12.50
N PHE A 127 7.82 2.64 -12.61
CA PHE A 127 8.95 3.32 -13.24
C PHE A 127 8.84 3.29 -14.76
N HIS A 128 9.17 4.43 -15.37
CA HIS A 128 9.33 4.60 -16.81
C HIS A 128 10.67 5.26 -17.09
N GLY A 129 11.28 4.95 -18.23
CA GLY A 129 12.52 5.57 -18.69
C GLY A 129 12.81 5.27 -20.15
N VAL A 130 13.98 5.67 -20.63
CA VAL A 130 14.44 5.48 -22.00
C VAL A 130 15.83 4.87 -21.98
N ALA A 131 15.95 3.66 -22.50
CA ALA A 131 17.23 3.04 -22.85
C ALA A 131 17.58 3.35 -24.32
N SER A 132 18.80 3.03 -24.73
CA SER A 132 19.27 3.08 -26.12
C SER A 132 18.43 2.23 -27.08
N SER A 133 17.84 1.14 -26.58
CA SER A 133 16.90 0.29 -27.32
C SER A 133 15.48 0.88 -27.42
N GLY A 134 15.19 1.97 -26.71
CA GLY A 134 13.89 2.64 -26.67
C GLY A 134 13.29 2.74 -25.27
N PRO A 135 12.00 3.09 -25.16
CA PRO A 135 11.31 3.22 -23.88
C PRO A 135 11.29 1.89 -23.09
N VAL A 136 11.51 1.98 -21.78
CA VAL A 136 11.43 0.86 -20.83
C VAL A 136 10.50 1.23 -19.67
N SER A 137 9.77 0.24 -19.13
CA SER A 137 8.86 0.47 -18.01
C SER A 137 8.59 -0.79 -17.19
N GLY A 138 8.07 -0.59 -15.98
CA GLY A 138 7.58 -1.66 -15.10
C GLY A 138 8.63 -2.75 -14.86
N GLN A 139 8.31 -3.98 -15.26
CA GLN A 139 9.18 -5.15 -15.06
C GLN A 139 10.58 -5.01 -15.68
N ALA A 140 10.76 -4.14 -16.68
CA ALA A 140 12.07 -3.86 -17.25
C ALA A 140 13.06 -3.24 -16.24
N PHE A 141 12.58 -2.65 -15.14
CA PHE A 141 13.42 -2.09 -14.08
C PHE A 141 13.95 -3.14 -13.09
N LEU A 142 13.70 -4.44 -13.30
CA LEU A 142 14.31 -5.48 -12.47
C LEU A 142 15.84 -5.42 -12.58
N GLY A 143 16.53 -5.37 -11.45
CA GLY A 143 17.98 -5.17 -11.39
C GLY A 143 18.44 -3.73 -11.59
N ALA A 144 17.53 -2.77 -11.78
CA ALA A 144 17.88 -1.36 -11.89
C ALA A 144 18.60 -0.87 -10.63
N ARG A 145 19.56 0.04 -10.83
CA ARG A 145 20.30 0.72 -9.76
C ARG A 145 19.87 2.17 -9.66
N PHE A 146 19.79 2.65 -8.42
CA PHE A 146 19.50 4.04 -8.09
C PHE A 146 20.50 4.57 -7.05
N ILE A 147 20.57 5.88 -6.92
CA ILE A 147 21.33 6.55 -5.87
C ILE A 147 20.36 6.98 -4.77
N GLY A 148 20.48 6.35 -3.61
CA GLY A 148 19.78 6.73 -2.38
C GLY A 148 20.54 7.82 -1.64
N ASN A 149 19.80 8.75 -1.02
CA ASN A 149 20.31 9.83 -0.20
C ASN A 149 20.02 9.52 1.27
N LEU A 150 21.05 9.58 2.12
CA LEU A 150 20.95 9.32 3.55
C LEU A 150 20.76 10.62 4.34
N GLY A 151 20.23 10.50 5.56
CA GLY A 151 20.04 11.62 6.48
C GLY A 151 21.32 12.38 6.84
N SER A 152 22.51 11.75 6.77
CA SER A 152 23.82 12.42 6.93
C SER A 152 24.20 13.32 5.77
N GLY A 153 23.53 13.20 4.62
CA GLY A 153 23.96 13.79 3.35
C GLY A 153 24.88 12.89 2.52
N GLU A 154 25.21 11.69 3.00
CA GLU A 154 25.89 10.67 2.20
C GLU A 154 24.95 9.98 1.21
N THR A 155 25.52 9.25 0.25
CA THR A 155 24.76 8.49 -0.75
C THR A 155 25.05 7.00 -0.66
N VAL A 156 24.06 6.18 -1.01
CA VAL A 156 24.20 4.72 -1.08
C VAL A 156 23.64 4.19 -2.40
N GLU A 157 24.24 3.14 -2.95
CA GLU A 157 23.69 2.48 -4.13
C GLU A 157 22.53 1.57 -3.74
N LEU A 158 21.44 1.65 -4.49
CA LEU A 158 20.26 0.78 -4.36
C LEU A 158 20.14 -0.19 -5.54
N ARG A 159 19.54 -1.36 -5.33
CA ARG A 159 19.10 -2.31 -6.37
C ARG A 159 17.61 -2.58 -6.24
N VAL A 160 16.92 -2.71 -7.36
CA VAL A 160 15.65 -3.42 -7.43
C VAL A 160 15.91 -4.93 -7.57
N ASP A 161 15.60 -5.70 -6.53
CA ASP A 161 15.75 -7.16 -6.51
C ASP A 161 14.48 -7.90 -6.96
N GLY A 162 13.32 -7.26 -6.85
CA GLY A 162 12.04 -7.86 -7.20
C GLY A 162 10.99 -6.79 -7.49
N ILE A 163 10.01 -7.14 -8.33
CA ILE A 163 8.91 -6.26 -8.73
C ILE A 163 7.61 -7.05 -8.72
N GLU A 164 6.64 -6.59 -7.95
CA GLU A 164 5.34 -7.21 -7.78
C GLU A 164 4.22 -6.22 -8.16
N PRO A 165 3.58 -6.39 -9.33
CA PRO A 165 2.38 -5.65 -9.68
C PRO A 165 1.26 -6.00 -8.71
N GLY A 166 0.53 -4.99 -8.25
CA GLY A 166 -0.65 -5.20 -7.41
C GLY A 166 -1.80 -5.88 -8.16
N ALA A 167 -2.79 -6.32 -7.40
CA ALA A 167 -3.97 -7.01 -7.91
C ALA A 167 -5.25 -6.50 -7.21
N GLY A 168 -6.41 -6.77 -7.82
CA GLY A 168 -7.70 -6.39 -7.24
C GLY A 168 -7.84 -4.87 -7.07
N ALA A 169 -8.19 -4.42 -5.86
CA ALA A 169 -8.35 -3.00 -5.53
C ALA A 169 -7.04 -2.19 -5.60
N ASP A 170 -5.90 -2.89 -5.62
CA ASP A 170 -4.54 -2.34 -5.67
C ASP A 170 -3.86 -2.59 -7.03
N ALA A 171 -4.63 -2.86 -8.10
CA ALA A 171 -4.06 -3.18 -9.42
C ALA A 171 -3.15 -2.08 -10.00
N ASP A 172 -3.24 -0.85 -9.50
CA ASP A 172 -2.40 0.30 -9.87
C ASP A 172 -1.23 0.57 -8.90
N VAL A 173 -1.01 -0.30 -7.90
CA VAL A 173 0.06 -0.18 -6.91
C VAL A 173 1.09 -1.29 -7.11
N TRP A 174 2.31 -0.92 -7.50
CA TRP A 174 3.44 -1.82 -7.68
C TRP A 174 4.36 -1.74 -6.47
N ALA A 175 4.72 -2.90 -5.93
CA ALA A 175 5.69 -3.04 -4.86
C ALA A 175 7.03 -3.55 -5.38
N TYR A 176 8.12 -3.12 -4.75
CA TYR A 176 9.49 -3.42 -5.15
C TYR A 176 10.26 -3.96 -3.95
N GLN A 177 10.98 -5.05 -4.15
CA GLN A 177 12.02 -5.45 -3.20
C GLN A 177 13.28 -4.68 -3.55
N VAL A 178 13.79 -3.90 -2.60
CA VAL A 178 14.94 -3.02 -2.81
C VAL A 178 16.01 -3.34 -1.79
N SER A 179 17.26 -3.47 -2.25
CA SER A 179 18.43 -3.58 -1.39
C SER A 179 19.36 -2.40 -1.55
N TYR A 180 20.13 -2.08 -0.51
CA TYR A 180 21.26 -1.17 -0.57
C TYR A 180 22.59 -1.94 -0.54
N TYR A 181 23.65 -1.33 -1.07
CA TYR A 181 25.00 -1.88 -0.96
C TYR A 181 25.65 -1.46 0.34
N ASP A 182 25.95 -2.44 1.19
CA ASP A 182 26.78 -2.27 2.37
C ASP A 182 28.25 -2.44 1.98
N ALA A 183 28.98 -1.33 1.94
CA ALA A 183 30.39 -1.32 1.56
C ALA A 183 31.32 -1.93 2.63
N ALA A 184 30.91 -1.98 3.90
CA ALA A 184 31.73 -2.54 4.96
C ALA A 184 31.83 -4.06 4.83
N ASP A 185 30.70 -4.72 4.56
CA ASP A 185 30.62 -6.17 4.40
C ASP A 185 30.66 -6.64 2.94
N ALA A 186 30.64 -5.70 1.99
CA ALA A 186 30.51 -5.95 0.55
C ALA A 186 29.25 -6.78 0.20
N LEU A 187 28.13 -6.53 0.90
CA LEU A 187 26.88 -7.28 0.76
C LEU A 187 25.72 -6.38 0.33
N TRP A 188 24.77 -6.97 -0.39
CA TRP A 188 23.46 -6.35 -0.61
C TRP A 188 22.54 -6.69 0.56
N ARG A 189 21.93 -5.66 1.16
CA ARG A 189 21.03 -5.80 2.31
C ARG A 189 19.68 -5.15 2.02
N PRO A 190 18.55 -5.70 2.50
CA PRO A 190 17.24 -5.10 2.26
C PRO A 190 17.17 -3.66 2.76
N ALA A 191 16.67 -2.75 1.91
CA ALA A 191 16.40 -1.37 2.28
C ALA A 191 15.15 -1.27 3.16
N CYS A 192 14.17 -2.16 2.95
CA CYS A 192 13.02 -2.34 3.81
C CYS A 192 13.10 -3.73 4.44
N ALA A 193 13.15 -3.80 5.77
CA ALA A 193 13.25 -5.06 6.51
C ALA A 193 12.22 -5.13 7.64
N ALA A 194 11.65 -6.31 7.82
CA ALA A 194 10.82 -6.65 8.97
C ALA A 194 11.68 -6.81 10.24
N ALA A 195 11.03 -6.99 11.39
CA ALA A 195 11.72 -7.13 12.68
C ALA A 195 12.61 -8.38 12.77
N ASP A 196 12.31 -9.41 11.99
CA ASP A 196 13.10 -10.64 11.86
C ASP A 196 14.19 -10.56 10.76
N GLY A 197 14.33 -9.40 10.11
CA GLY A 197 15.27 -9.16 9.03
C GLY A 197 14.79 -9.58 7.64
N ALA A 198 13.57 -10.14 7.51
CA ALA A 198 13.02 -10.47 6.19
C ALA A 198 12.81 -9.21 5.33
N ALA A 199 13.11 -9.31 4.04
CA ALA A 199 12.91 -8.20 3.11
C ALA A 199 11.42 -7.89 2.95
N LEU A 200 11.06 -6.62 3.06
CA LEU A 200 9.72 -6.11 2.81
C LEU A 200 9.66 -5.42 1.43
N GLY A 201 8.46 -5.38 0.86
CA GLY A 201 8.20 -4.56 -0.32
C GLY A 201 8.28 -3.07 0.00
N ALA A 202 8.51 -2.27 -1.04
CA ALA A 202 8.46 -0.82 -1.00
C ALA A 202 7.66 -0.29 -2.19
N ILE A 203 6.82 0.72 -1.95
CA ILE A 203 6.06 1.40 -3.00
C ILE A 203 6.80 2.70 -3.33
N PRO A 204 7.29 2.93 -4.56
CA PRO A 204 7.89 4.20 -4.91
C PRO A 204 6.81 5.28 -4.98
N VAL A 205 7.02 6.39 -4.28
CA VAL A 205 6.13 7.54 -4.25
C VAL A 205 6.91 8.80 -4.61
N ALA A 206 6.41 9.59 -5.56
CA ALA A 206 7.07 10.81 -6.03
C ALA A 206 7.26 11.84 -4.92
N GLY A 207 8.37 12.56 -4.97
CA GLY A 207 8.78 13.52 -3.94
C GLY A 207 9.52 12.90 -2.77
N ARG A 208 9.76 13.72 -1.76
CA ARG A 208 10.44 13.35 -0.51
C ARG A 208 9.61 13.78 0.69
N TRP A 209 10.02 13.42 1.89
CA TRP A 209 9.36 13.82 3.12
C TRP A 209 10.30 14.62 4.01
N ASP A 210 9.73 15.54 4.77
CA ASP A 210 10.41 16.18 5.88
C ASP A 210 10.41 15.23 7.08
N TYR A 211 11.59 14.82 7.54
CA TYR A 211 11.72 13.89 8.66
C TYR A 211 11.93 14.58 10.01
N ARG A 212 11.85 15.93 10.06
CA ARG A 212 11.93 16.68 11.32
C ARG A 212 10.67 16.45 12.16
N GLU A 213 10.84 16.54 13.47
CA GLU A 213 9.78 16.44 14.48
C GLU A 213 9.83 17.67 15.40
N GLY A 214 8.69 18.07 15.96
CA GLY A 214 8.58 19.22 16.86
C GLY A 214 8.73 20.59 16.19
N GLU A 215 8.73 20.65 14.86
CA GLU A 215 8.89 21.88 14.09
C GLU A 215 7.72 22.05 13.11
N PRO A 216 7.20 23.27 12.90
CA PRO A 216 6.13 23.51 11.94
C PRO A 216 6.45 22.92 10.56
N GLY A 217 5.57 22.05 10.07
CA GLY A 217 5.72 21.39 8.76
C GLY A 217 6.64 20.16 8.74
N GLY A 218 7.30 19.80 9.85
CA GLY A 218 7.96 18.49 9.98
C GLY A 218 6.98 17.37 9.64
N GLY A 219 7.42 16.25 9.06
CA GLY A 219 6.56 15.15 8.57
C GLY A 219 5.78 15.41 7.27
N ALA A 220 5.88 16.60 6.68
CA ALA A 220 5.17 16.92 5.44
C ALA A 220 5.83 16.30 4.20
N LYS A 221 5.01 15.91 3.21
CA LYS A 221 5.50 15.65 1.86
C LYS A 221 6.07 16.94 1.26
N VAL A 222 7.21 16.81 0.59
CA VAL A 222 7.85 17.84 -0.21
C VAL A 222 7.84 17.39 -1.66
N ASP A 223 7.20 18.16 -2.52
CA ASP A 223 7.23 17.92 -3.96
C ASP A 223 8.63 18.16 -4.51
N ASP A 224 9.18 17.11 -5.13
CA ASP A 224 10.49 17.12 -5.75
C ASP A 224 10.42 16.26 -7.01
N ALA A 225 10.44 16.90 -8.19
CA ALA A 225 10.31 16.20 -9.46
C ALA A 225 11.57 15.39 -9.83
N ALA A 226 12.70 15.61 -9.15
CA ALA A 226 13.94 14.89 -9.40
C ALA A 226 14.09 13.67 -8.48
N ARG A 227 13.24 13.55 -7.46
CA ARG A 227 13.37 12.54 -6.40
C ARG A 227 12.08 11.82 -6.10
N PHE A 228 12.23 10.65 -5.51
CA PHE A 228 11.13 9.86 -4.99
C PHE A 228 11.53 9.21 -3.67
N THR A 229 10.57 8.59 -3.02
CA THR A 229 10.76 7.83 -1.77
C THR A 229 10.32 6.40 -2.00
N PHE A 230 11.17 5.43 -1.65
CA PHE A 230 10.74 4.05 -1.52
C PHE A 230 9.98 3.90 -0.20
N ALA A 231 8.66 3.85 -0.28
CA ALA A 231 7.77 3.71 0.86
C ALA A 231 7.75 2.29 1.39
N CYS A 232 8.45 1.99 2.48
CA CYS A 232 8.49 0.62 3.02
C CYS A 232 7.11 0.15 3.48
N GLU A 233 6.70 -1.05 3.06
CA GLU A 233 5.45 -1.67 3.49
C GLU A 233 5.40 -1.79 5.02
N GLY A 234 4.21 -1.54 5.59
CA GLY A 234 3.99 -1.44 7.03
C GLY A 234 4.25 -0.06 7.65
N ALA A 235 4.98 0.83 6.98
CA ALA A 235 5.19 2.22 7.40
C ALA A 235 4.05 3.15 6.95
N ALA A 236 3.99 4.36 7.51
CA ALA A 236 2.87 5.29 7.31
C ALA A 236 2.62 5.62 5.83
N ILE A 237 3.66 5.96 5.05
CA ILE A 237 3.52 6.33 3.63
C ILE A 237 2.89 5.19 2.81
N ALA A 238 3.43 3.98 2.91
CA ALA A 238 2.94 2.82 2.16
C ALA A 238 1.55 2.38 2.63
N LYS A 239 1.32 2.35 3.96
CA LYS A 239 0.04 2.03 4.56
C LYS A 239 -1.08 2.94 4.06
N CYS A 240 -0.81 4.24 3.92
CA CYS A 240 -1.78 5.18 3.37
C CYS A 240 -2.04 5.00 1.88
N VAL A 241 -1.06 4.54 1.10
CA VAL A 241 -1.31 4.09 -0.28
C VAL A 241 -2.24 2.88 -0.27
N ARG A 242 -2.00 1.89 0.61
CA ARG A 242 -2.80 0.67 0.75
C ARG A 242 -4.20 0.91 1.30
N PHE A 243 -4.42 1.99 2.06
CA PHE A 243 -5.77 2.46 2.40
C PHE A 243 -6.51 3.10 1.22
N GLY A 244 -5.89 3.17 0.04
CA GLY A 244 -6.50 3.71 -1.17
C GLY A 244 -6.25 5.20 -1.38
N TYR A 245 -5.60 5.89 -0.44
CA TYR A 245 -5.18 7.29 -0.57
C TYR A 245 -3.92 7.40 -1.43
N ARG A 246 -3.98 6.90 -2.67
CA ARG A 246 -2.88 7.00 -3.64
C ARG A 246 -2.63 8.46 -3.99
N PRO A 247 -1.45 9.04 -3.74
CA PRO A 247 -1.21 10.47 -3.97
C PRO A 247 -1.23 10.89 -5.45
N TRP A 248 -1.13 9.94 -6.37
CA TRP A 248 -1.32 10.13 -7.81
C TRP A 248 -2.77 9.93 -8.27
N GLY A 249 -3.66 9.49 -7.38
CA GLY A 249 -5.05 9.21 -7.68
C GLY A 249 -5.94 10.45 -7.59
N THR A 250 -7.08 10.36 -8.26
CA THR A 250 -8.18 11.32 -8.14
C THR A 250 -9.49 10.58 -7.88
N THR A 251 -10.40 11.21 -7.16
CA THR A 251 -11.79 10.76 -7.05
C THR A 251 -12.50 10.86 -8.41
N ALA A 252 -13.71 10.30 -8.50
CA ALA A 252 -14.51 10.33 -9.73
C ALA A 252 -14.88 11.75 -10.21
N ASP A 253 -14.97 12.71 -9.29
CA ASP A 253 -15.20 14.14 -9.54
C ASP A 253 -13.91 14.95 -9.72
N GLY A 254 -12.75 14.30 -9.73
CA GLY A 254 -11.46 14.90 -10.07
C GLY A 254 -10.69 15.53 -8.91
N LEU A 255 -11.13 15.32 -7.66
CA LEU A 255 -10.38 15.77 -6.48
C LEU A 255 -9.11 14.91 -6.32
N SER A 256 -7.96 15.57 -6.15
CA SER A 256 -6.70 14.86 -5.88
C SER A 256 -6.70 14.21 -4.49
N LEU A 257 -6.17 12.99 -4.41
CA LEU A 257 -5.97 12.28 -3.15
C LEU A 257 -4.61 12.60 -2.48
N ALA A 258 -3.82 13.53 -3.01
CA ALA A 258 -2.53 13.90 -2.42
C ALA A 258 -2.67 14.44 -0.98
N ASP A 259 -3.63 15.33 -0.74
CA ASP A 259 -3.86 15.87 0.62
C ASP A 259 -4.47 14.80 1.55
N HIS A 260 -5.26 13.87 1.02
CA HIS A 260 -5.76 12.74 1.79
C HIS A 260 -4.63 11.78 2.17
N HIS A 261 -3.67 11.54 1.27
CA HIS A 261 -2.48 10.76 1.58
C HIS A 261 -1.68 11.44 2.70
N GLN A 262 -1.44 12.76 2.60
CA GLN A 262 -0.75 13.51 3.66
C GLN A 262 -1.52 13.44 4.99
N ALA A 263 -2.83 13.69 5.00
CA ALA A 263 -3.67 13.58 6.20
C ALA A 263 -3.63 12.18 6.81
N CYS A 264 -3.66 11.14 5.97
CA CYS A 264 -3.54 9.76 6.42
C CYS A 264 -2.17 9.51 7.06
N THR A 265 -1.07 9.99 6.47
CA THR A 265 0.27 9.77 7.06
C THR A 265 0.41 10.43 8.42
N ARG A 266 -0.16 11.63 8.60
CA ARG A 266 -0.29 12.31 9.90
C ARG A 266 -1.12 11.47 10.87
N MET A 267 -2.30 11.02 10.43
CA MET A 267 -3.23 10.21 11.21
C MET A 267 -2.59 8.91 11.70
N VAL A 268 -2.02 8.09 10.82
CA VAL A 268 -1.39 6.80 11.18
C VAL A 268 -0.32 7.00 12.25
N ARG A 269 0.43 8.10 12.20
CA ARG A 269 1.47 8.44 13.18
C ARG A 269 0.93 9.11 14.43
N ALA A 270 -0.36 9.43 14.48
CA ALA A 270 -0.98 10.27 15.49
C ALA A 270 -0.24 11.61 15.65
N ASP A 271 0.13 12.22 14.53
CA ASP A 271 0.80 13.52 14.48
C ASP A 271 -0.21 14.66 14.62
N PHE A 272 -0.79 14.73 15.82
CA PHE A 272 -1.88 15.66 16.13
C PHE A 272 -1.44 17.11 15.88
N CYS A 273 -0.23 17.46 16.27
CA CYS A 273 0.27 18.83 16.20
C CYS A 273 0.69 19.26 14.79
N GLY A 274 0.88 18.31 13.86
CA GLY A 274 1.29 18.63 12.50
C GLY A 274 2.76 19.02 12.36
N ASP A 275 3.56 18.71 13.38
CA ASP A 275 4.95 19.12 13.52
C ASP A 275 5.94 17.96 13.25
N GLY A 276 5.40 16.82 12.82
CA GLY A 276 6.17 15.62 12.56
C GLY A 276 6.26 14.69 13.76
N THR A 277 5.88 15.09 14.97
CA THR A 277 5.99 14.25 16.17
C THR A 277 4.93 13.15 16.14
N SER A 278 5.36 11.89 16.28
CA SER A 278 4.43 10.77 16.43
C SER A 278 3.99 10.60 17.89
N HIS A 279 2.68 10.54 18.15
CA HIS A 279 2.15 10.28 19.49
C HIS A 279 1.66 8.83 19.70
N THR A 280 1.71 7.98 18.67
CA THR A 280 1.29 6.58 18.76
C THR A 280 2.46 5.64 19.02
N THR A 281 2.14 4.38 19.34
CA THR A 281 3.09 3.27 19.30
C THR A 281 2.70 2.27 18.22
N ASP A 282 3.68 1.50 17.73
CA ASP A 282 3.43 0.43 16.77
C ASP A 282 2.40 -0.57 17.35
N GLY A 283 1.41 -0.98 16.55
CA GLY A 283 0.39 -1.95 16.96
C GLY A 283 -0.91 -1.37 17.55
N GLN A 284 -1.06 -0.05 17.62
CA GLN A 284 -2.32 0.56 18.07
C GLN A 284 -3.38 0.49 16.97
N TRP A 285 -4.60 0.08 17.30
CA TRP A 285 -5.70 0.03 16.34
C TRP A 285 -6.23 1.41 15.99
N VAL A 286 -6.70 1.57 14.74
CA VAL A 286 -7.48 2.73 14.29
C VAL A 286 -8.56 2.30 13.30
N ASN A 287 -9.74 2.90 13.47
CA ASN A 287 -10.78 2.95 12.44
C ASN A 287 -10.72 4.33 11.79
N LEU A 288 -10.86 4.41 10.47
CA LEU A 288 -10.82 5.67 9.72
C LEU A 288 -11.90 5.71 8.66
N HIS A 289 -12.36 6.92 8.36
CA HIS A 289 -13.33 7.18 7.32
C HIS A 289 -13.17 8.59 6.74
N ASP A 290 -13.71 8.80 5.54
CA ASP A 290 -13.62 10.08 4.83
C ASP A 290 -14.92 10.45 4.10
N GLY A 291 -14.99 11.71 3.68
CA GLY A 291 -16.13 12.24 2.92
C GLY A 291 -16.08 11.96 1.42
N VAL A 292 -15.04 11.29 0.92
CA VAL A 292 -14.79 11.05 -0.52
C VAL A 292 -14.96 9.59 -0.91
N ASN A 293 -15.39 8.74 0.02
CA ASN A 293 -15.67 7.32 -0.13
C ASN A 293 -14.43 6.47 -0.50
N VAL A 294 -13.25 6.84 -0.01
CA VAL A 294 -12.06 5.96 -0.09
C VAL A 294 -12.11 4.94 1.05
N GLN A 295 -12.44 5.40 2.26
CA GLN A 295 -12.60 4.60 3.46
C GLN A 295 -13.98 4.86 4.08
N THR A 296 -14.68 3.78 4.43
CA THR A 296 -15.97 3.84 5.11
C THR A 296 -15.79 3.52 6.59
N ASP A 297 -16.63 4.13 7.42
CA ASP A 297 -16.72 3.79 8.84
C ASP A 297 -17.27 2.36 9.00
N THR A 298 -16.52 1.52 9.71
CA THR A 298 -16.78 0.08 9.84
C THR A 298 -16.95 -0.37 11.29
N GLU A 299 -16.67 0.51 12.26
CA GLU A 299 -16.59 0.15 13.66
C GLU A 299 -17.34 1.18 14.50
N ALA A 300 -18.09 0.75 15.50
CA ALA A 300 -18.76 1.66 16.43
C ALA A 300 -17.78 2.15 17.53
N TRP A 301 -16.70 2.80 17.12
CA TRP A 301 -15.60 3.21 17.98
C TRP A 301 -15.74 4.65 18.47
N LEU A 302 -14.86 5.05 19.38
CA LEU A 302 -14.89 6.40 19.94
C LEU A 302 -14.14 7.35 19.01
N HIS A 303 -14.79 8.44 18.62
CA HIS A 303 -14.17 9.47 17.81
C HIS A 303 -12.90 10.01 18.48
N GLU A 304 -11.80 9.96 17.73
CA GLU A 304 -10.51 10.42 18.18
C GLU A 304 -10.21 11.82 17.65
N ALA A 305 -10.21 12.00 16.34
CA ALA A 305 -9.71 13.21 15.73
C ALA A 305 -10.22 13.44 14.30
N GLU A 306 -10.14 14.70 13.88
CA GLU A 306 -10.35 15.16 12.51
C GLU A 306 -9.01 15.62 11.93
N TRP A 307 -8.67 15.16 10.73
CA TRP A 307 -7.36 15.35 10.11
C TRP A 307 -7.47 16.15 8.82
N ASP A 308 -6.53 17.07 8.61
CA ASP A 308 -6.17 17.56 7.28
C ASP A 308 -4.67 17.38 7.02
N ALA A 309 -4.18 17.91 5.89
CA ALA A 309 -2.78 17.77 5.49
C ALA A 309 -1.78 18.36 6.52
N ASN A 310 -2.23 19.29 7.37
CA ASN A 310 -1.40 19.98 8.36
C ASN A 310 -1.46 19.35 9.76
N GLY A 311 -2.14 18.22 9.95
CA GLY A 311 -2.29 17.57 11.26
C GLY A 311 -3.75 17.48 11.71
N ALA A 312 -3.96 17.35 13.02
CA ALA A 312 -5.30 17.30 13.56
C ALA A 312 -5.92 18.70 13.60
N ARG A 313 -7.11 18.85 13.03
CA ARG A 313 -7.94 20.05 13.17
C ARG A 313 -8.57 20.12 14.54
N CYS A 314 -8.81 18.95 15.13
CA CYS A 314 -9.24 18.75 16.50
C CYS A 314 -9.05 17.29 16.91
N PHE A 315 -8.94 17.03 18.21
CA PHE A 315 -8.89 15.70 18.79
C PHE A 315 -9.55 15.70 20.17
N THR A 316 -10.06 14.54 20.59
CA THR A 316 -10.78 14.38 21.85
C THR A 316 -9.84 14.04 23.01
N GLN A 317 -10.38 13.84 24.21
CA GLN A 317 -9.60 13.31 25.34
C GLN A 317 -9.30 11.81 25.21
N THR A 318 -10.02 11.12 24.33
CA THR A 318 -9.83 9.69 24.05
C THR A 318 -9.02 9.55 22.78
N THR A 319 -7.71 9.33 22.93
CA THR A 319 -6.78 9.16 21.80
C THR A 319 -5.93 7.92 21.96
N ARG A 320 -5.31 7.46 20.87
CA ARG A 320 -4.30 6.40 20.94
C ARG A 320 -2.93 6.88 21.45
N ALA A 321 -2.84 8.13 21.90
CA ALA A 321 -1.57 8.71 22.32
C ALA A 321 -1.04 8.01 23.57
N ALA A 322 0.25 7.65 23.58
CA ALA A 322 0.87 7.03 24.76
C ALA A 322 1.00 8.00 25.95
N GLN A 323 0.97 9.31 25.67
CA GLN A 323 1.11 10.40 26.63
C GLN A 323 0.15 11.52 26.28
N ALA A 324 -0.12 12.41 27.24
CA ALA A 324 -0.97 13.57 27.01
C ALA A 324 -0.39 14.45 25.89
N VAL A 325 -1.21 14.72 24.87
CA VAL A 325 -0.84 15.53 23.71
C VAL A 325 -0.99 17.01 24.07
N SER A 326 0.05 17.81 23.81
CA SER A 326 0.00 19.27 23.93
C SER A 326 0.61 19.88 22.68
N CYS A 327 -0.22 20.60 21.92
CA CYS A 327 0.20 21.28 20.71
C CYS A 327 0.31 22.79 20.98
N PRO A 328 1.51 23.39 20.93
CA PRO A 328 1.73 24.79 21.32
C PRO A 328 0.88 25.82 20.56
N GLU A 329 0.53 25.52 19.31
CA GLU A 329 -0.16 26.46 18.41
C GLU A 329 -1.57 26.01 17.98
N GLN A 330 -2.02 24.84 18.44
CA GLN A 330 -3.35 24.35 18.11
C GLN A 330 -4.26 24.46 19.33
N THR A 331 -5.36 25.19 19.17
CA THR A 331 -6.46 25.12 20.13
C THR A 331 -7.32 23.91 19.77
N PRO A 332 -7.47 22.89 20.64
CA PRO A 332 -8.38 21.79 20.37
C PRO A 332 -9.79 22.35 20.13
N ARG A 333 -10.37 22.12 18.94
CA ARG A 333 -11.77 22.48 18.74
C ARG A 333 -12.63 21.53 19.56
N THR A 334 -13.51 22.08 20.37
CA THR A 334 -14.41 21.31 21.27
C THR A 334 -15.54 20.60 20.53
N GLN A 335 -15.74 20.89 19.24
CA GLN A 335 -16.69 20.18 18.39
C GLN A 335 -15.91 19.40 17.32
N CYS A 336 -15.80 18.10 17.54
CA CYS A 336 -15.21 17.12 16.61
C CYS A 336 -16.26 16.08 16.18
N GLY A 337 -15.96 15.34 15.12
CA GLY A 337 -16.68 14.13 14.68
C GLY A 337 -18.00 14.38 13.98
N LYS A 338 -18.28 15.61 13.53
CA LYS A 338 -19.52 15.88 12.76
C LYS A 338 -19.27 15.68 11.28
N TRP A 339 -20.09 14.86 10.62
CA TRP A 339 -20.01 14.62 9.18
C TRP A 339 -19.93 15.90 8.33
N ALA A 340 -20.64 16.96 8.72
CA ALA A 340 -20.61 18.26 8.02
C ALA A 340 -19.22 18.91 7.99
N HIS A 341 -18.27 18.50 8.83
CA HIS A 341 -16.92 19.05 8.85
C HIS A 341 -16.06 18.62 7.65
N PHE A 342 -16.40 17.54 6.95
CA PHE A 342 -15.79 17.23 5.65
C PHE A 342 -16.00 18.37 4.64
N GLN A 343 -17.13 19.08 4.71
CA GLN A 343 -17.41 20.25 3.87
C GLN A 343 -16.63 21.50 4.30
N ALA A 344 -16.01 21.48 5.48
CA ALA A 344 -15.26 22.60 6.06
C ALA A 344 -13.75 22.38 6.06
N GLY A 345 -13.25 21.30 5.44
CA GLY A 345 -11.83 21.01 5.25
C GLY A 345 -11.27 19.84 6.04
N THR A 346 -12.09 19.11 6.80
CA THR A 346 -11.67 17.79 7.32
C THR A 346 -11.53 16.83 6.15
N LEU A 347 -10.44 16.07 6.08
CA LEU A 347 -10.18 15.09 5.02
C LEU A 347 -10.43 13.66 5.51
N ILE A 348 -10.00 13.37 6.74
CA ILE A 348 -10.13 12.04 7.36
C ILE A 348 -10.59 12.22 8.80
N MET A 349 -11.46 11.34 9.27
CA MET A 349 -11.77 11.17 10.67
C MET A 349 -11.22 9.84 11.16
N SER A 350 -10.64 9.84 12.36
CA SER A 350 -10.15 8.63 13.02
C SER A 350 -10.93 8.36 14.28
N GLU A 351 -10.98 7.08 14.62
CA GLU A 351 -11.61 6.57 15.82
C GLU A 351 -10.73 5.50 16.45
N VAL A 352 -10.86 5.36 17.76
CA VAL A 352 -10.09 4.43 18.58
C VAL A 352 -11.03 3.51 19.34
N PRO A 353 -10.63 2.24 19.59
CA PRO A 353 -11.47 1.34 20.33
C PRO A 353 -11.74 1.90 21.72
N PRO A 354 -12.93 1.62 22.31
CA PRO A 354 -13.16 1.93 23.71
C PRO A 354 -12.07 1.27 24.57
N ALA A 355 -11.67 1.95 25.65
CA ALA A 355 -10.75 1.36 26.61
C ALA A 355 -11.32 0.01 27.10
N PRO A 356 -10.48 -1.04 27.24
CA PRO A 356 -10.93 -2.37 27.63
C PRO A 356 -11.59 -2.41 29.01
#